data_AF-A0A3B9QC29-F1
#
_entry.id   AF-A0A3B9QC29-F1
#
_cell.length_a   1.000
_cell.length_b   1.000
_cell.length_c   1.000
_cell.angle_alpha   90.00
_cell.angle_beta   90.00
_cell.angle_gamma   90.00
#
_symmetry.space_group_name_H-M   'P 1'
#
loop_
_entity.id
_entity.type
_entity.pdbx_description
1 polymer ?
#
loop_
_entity_poly.entity_id
_entity_poly.type
_entity_poly.pdbx_seq_one_letter_code
_entity_poly.pdbx_strand_id
1 'polypeptide(L)'
;MLTVLLNLLILPILMVSMYFTGGEELAPFLEMILGAQAKDVVVLAMVGFHGVVTGLNQVASTAVSREGPMFWMSKMIPVSPKVQMRAKLIYSLLFAFVQLVILAGVGIWFFKLGALRFVVLMALGILVSVPVSIICLLNDLHRPKLNWTEPQQAMKGNFQTMVAWLLSMLYLAAVAFVVRGFYLLGLSAGWLYGISATLLAISSYGLLTWLDHASESVYVKL
;
A
#
# COMPACT_ATOMS: atom_id res chain seq x y z
N MET A 1 7.02 -13.28 9.25
CA MET A 1 6.57 -12.37 10.33
C MET A 1 7.63 -11.32 10.66
N LEU A 2 8.86 -11.69 11.06
CA LEU A 2 9.91 -10.72 11.39
C LEU A 2 10.19 -9.68 10.28
N THR A 3 10.26 -10.09 9.00
CA THR A 3 10.44 -9.15 7.88
C THR A 3 9.32 -8.11 7.77
N VAL A 4 8.07 -8.52 8.04
CA VAL A 4 6.91 -7.61 8.03
C VAL A 4 7.02 -6.61 9.17
N LEU A 5 7.38 -7.09 10.38
CA LEU A 5 7.59 -6.24 11.55
C LEU A 5 8.75 -5.26 11.34
N LEU A 6 9.86 -5.71 10.75
CA LEU A 6 10.98 -4.83 10.40
C LEU A 6 10.57 -3.75 9.40
N ASN A 7 9.77 -4.10 8.39
CA ASN A 7 9.27 -3.12 7.41
C ASN A 7 8.27 -2.12 8.03
N LEU A 8 7.55 -2.51 9.09
CA LEU A 8 6.74 -1.60 9.89
C LEU A 8 7.59 -0.63 10.70
N LEU A 9 8.78 -1.06 11.16
CA LEU A 9 9.71 -0.25 11.94
C LEU A 9 10.50 0.76 11.10
N ILE A 10 10.55 0.62 9.77
CA ILE A 10 11.22 1.59 8.88
C ILE A 10 10.71 3.02 9.13
N LEU A 11 9.40 3.18 9.29
CA LEU A 11 8.76 4.48 9.52
C LEU A 11 9.14 5.10 10.88
N PRO A 12 8.96 4.42 12.03
CA PRO A 12 9.45 4.89 13.32
C PRO A 12 10.95 5.19 13.34
N ILE A 13 11.78 4.36 12.71
CA ILE A 13 13.23 4.58 12.64
C ILE A 13 13.53 5.86 11.84
N LEU A 14 12.87 6.04 10.69
CA LEU A 14 12.98 7.27 9.90
C LEU A 14 12.58 8.50 10.73
N MET A 15 11.51 8.44 11.52
CA MET A 15 11.11 9.55 12.40
C MET A 15 12.20 9.92 13.40
N VAL A 16 12.75 8.92 14.10
CA VAL A 16 13.80 9.14 15.09
C VAL A 16 15.01 9.76 14.42
N SER A 17 15.40 9.25 13.24
CA SER A 17 16.51 9.82 12.49
C SER A 17 16.25 11.27 12.07
N MET A 18 15.07 11.58 11.52
CA MET A 18 14.69 12.94 11.11
C MET A 18 14.69 13.92 12.27
N TYR A 19 14.27 13.50 13.47
CA TYR A 19 14.33 14.35 14.66
C TYR A 19 15.78 14.77 14.99
N PHE A 20 16.74 13.83 14.90
CA PHE A 20 18.14 14.11 15.19
C PHE A 20 18.88 14.86 14.06
N THR A 21 18.39 14.78 12.82
CA THR A 21 19.01 15.44 11.66
C THR A 21 18.39 16.78 11.27
N GLY A 22 17.55 17.37 12.13
CA GLY A 22 16.94 18.69 11.86
C GLY A 22 15.69 18.66 10.97
N GLY A 23 14.95 17.54 10.97
CA GLY A 23 13.71 17.38 10.21
C GLY A 23 12.59 18.35 10.59
N GLU A 24 12.74 19.10 11.69
CA GLU A 24 11.84 20.20 12.07
C GLU A 24 11.85 21.34 11.04
N GLU A 25 12.93 21.53 10.28
CA GLU A 25 13.04 22.54 9.21
C GLU A 25 12.26 22.17 7.94
N LEU A 26 11.85 20.91 7.78
CA LEU A 26 11.12 20.46 6.59
C LEU A 26 9.74 21.10 6.48
N ALA A 27 9.02 21.25 7.59
CA ALA A 27 7.68 21.84 7.57
C ALA A 27 7.70 23.33 7.18
N PRO A 28 8.53 24.20 7.81
CA PRO A 28 8.70 25.59 7.37
C PRO A 28 9.17 25.73 5.92
N PHE A 29 10.11 24.87 5.48
CA PHE A 29 10.60 24.86 4.11
C PHE A 29 9.50 24.56 3.08
N LEU A 30 8.65 23.57 3.36
CA LEU A 30 7.52 23.25 2.50
C LEU A 30 6.46 24.35 2.51
N GLU A 31 6.20 24.99 3.65
CA GLU A 31 5.31 26.15 3.74
C GLU A 31 5.84 27.34 2.93
N MET A 32 7.15 27.56 2.89
CA MET A 32 7.78 28.60 2.06
C MET A 32 7.58 28.35 0.55
N ILE A 33 7.69 27.10 0.10
CA ILE A 33 7.59 26.76 -1.34
C ILE A 33 6.13 26.64 -1.81
N LEU A 34 5.28 26.03 -0.98
CA LEU A 34 3.92 25.63 -1.37
C LEU A 34 2.83 26.54 -0.76
N GLY A 35 3.21 27.48 0.11
CA GLY A 35 2.30 28.43 0.74
C GLY A 35 1.14 27.74 1.46
N ALA A 36 -0.07 28.26 1.24
CA ALA A 36 -1.28 27.78 1.91
C ALA A 36 -1.64 26.31 1.62
N GLN A 37 -1.12 25.74 0.53
CA GLN A 37 -1.41 24.36 0.11
C GLN A 37 -0.40 23.33 0.66
N ALA A 38 0.65 23.78 1.35
CA ALA A 38 1.74 22.91 1.81
C ALA A 38 1.24 21.67 2.57
N LYS A 39 0.36 21.87 3.55
CA LYS A 39 -0.18 20.78 4.37
C LYS A 39 -1.06 19.82 3.56
N ASP A 40 -1.76 20.31 2.55
CA ASP A 40 -2.63 19.49 1.70
C ASP A 40 -1.81 18.62 0.74
N VAL A 41 -0.74 19.18 0.18
CA VAL A 41 0.27 18.45 -0.61
C VAL A 41 0.98 17.41 0.24
N VAL A 42 1.36 17.75 1.49
CA VAL A 42 1.95 16.80 2.43
C VAL A 42 1.02 15.61 2.69
N VAL A 43 -0.28 15.84 2.90
CA VAL A 43 -1.25 14.74 3.08
C VAL A 43 -1.27 13.81 1.86
N LEU A 44 -1.34 14.36 0.65
CA LEU A 44 -1.32 13.55 -0.59
C LEU A 44 -0.01 12.79 -0.76
N ALA A 45 1.12 13.43 -0.45
CA ALA A 45 2.43 12.80 -0.48
C ALA A 45 2.52 11.65 0.54
N MET A 46 1.98 11.83 1.75
CA MET A 46 1.91 10.80 2.78
C MET A 46 1.02 9.63 2.36
N VAL A 47 -0.11 9.87 1.67
CA VAL A 47 -0.94 8.80 1.09
C VAL A 47 -0.14 8.01 0.05
N GLY A 48 0.55 8.69 -0.86
CA GLY A 48 1.42 8.04 -1.85
C GLY A 48 2.51 7.20 -1.19
N PHE A 49 3.20 7.77 -0.20
CA PHE A 49 4.20 7.08 0.60
C PHE A 49 3.62 5.86 1.33
N HIS A 50 2.43 5.98 1.92
CA HIS A 50 1.74 4.85 2.53
C HIS A 50 1.51 3.69 1.55
N GLY A 51 1.07 4.00 0.33
CA GLY A 51 0.95 3.03 -0.75
C GLY A 51 2.29 2.35 -1.06
N VAL A 52 3.40 3.12 -1.08
CA VAL A 52 4.74 2.58 -1.31
C VAL A 52 5.13 1.54 -0.28
N VAL A 53 4.95 1.86 1.00
CA VAL A 53 5.36 0.94 2.07
C VAL A 53 4.37 -0.23 2.23
N THR A 54 3.10 -0.04 1.84
CA THR A 54 2.12 -1.15 1.76
C THR A 54 2.59 -2.22 0.78
N GLY A 55 3.11 -1.83 -0.40
CA GLY A 55 3.67 -2.79 -1.35
C GLY A 55 4.97 -3.47 -0.85
N LEU A 56 5.78 -2.76 -0.06
CA LEU A 56 7.05 -3.26 0.48
C LEU A 56 6.90 -4.26 1.63
N ASN A 57 5.78 -4.27 2.36
CA ASN A 57 5.64 -5.11 3.55
C ASN A 57 5.56 -6.63 3.25
N GLN A 58 5.43 -7.00 1.98
CA GLN A 58 5.38 -8.37 1.46
C GLN A 58 4.24 -9.25 2.00
N VAL A 59 3.26 -8.70 2.72
CA VAL A 59 2.15 -9.50 3.27
C VAL A 59 1.26 -10.03 2.13
N ALA A 60 0.91 -9.13 1.21
CA ALA A 60 0.10 -9.41 0.02
C ALA A 60 0.90 -10.16 -1.06
N SER A 61 2.12 -9.70 -1.38
CA SER A 61 2.93 -10.24 -2.48
C SER A 61 3.58 -11.60 -2.20
N THR A 62 3.27 -12.21 -1.05
CA THR A 62 3.68 -13.58 -0.69
C THR A 62 2.53 -14.37 -0.08
N ALA A 63 1.28 -13.92 -0.18
CA ALA A 63 0.15 -14.55 0.51
C ALA A 63 -0.15 -15.99 0.06
N VAL A 64 0.10 -16.31 -1.20
CA VAL A 64 0.05 -17.65 -1.81
C VAL A 64 1.42 -18.32 -1.70
N SER A 65 2.51 -17.60 -2.01
CA SER A 65 3.87 -18.13 -1.88
C SER A 65 4.19 -18.66 -0.46
N ARG A 66 3.66 -18.04 0.60
CA ARG A 66 3.86 -18.48 2.00
C ARG A 66 3.23 -19.83 2.32
N GLU A 67 2.27 -20.30 1.53
CA GLU A 67 1.71 -21.64 1.69
C GLU A 67 2.64 -22.73 1.14
N GLY A 68 3.42 -22.39 0.10
CA GLY A 68 4.50 -23.25 -0.36
C GLY A 68 4.06 -24.64 -0.82
N PRO A 69 4.83 -25.69 -0.46
CA PRO A 69 4.50 -27.06 -0.84
C PRO A 69 3.15 -27.54 -0.30
N MET A 70 2.62 -26.85 0.71
CA MET A 70 1.38 -27.18 1.40
C MET A 70 0.14 -26.49 0.79
N PHE A 71 0.30 -25.74 -0.30
CA PHE A 71 -0.82 -25.07 -1.00
C PHE A 71 -1.94 -26.02 -1.44
N TRP A 72 -1.63 -27.31 -1.65
CA TRP A 72 -2.64 -28.32 -1.97
C TRP A 72 -3.74 -28.43 -0.90
N MET A 73 -3.45 -28.14 0.38
CA MET A 73 -4.46 -28.16 1.43
C MET A 73 -5.51 -27.07 1.23
N SER A 74 -5.10 -25.88 0.79
CA SER A 74 -6.03 -24.77 0.53
C SER A 74 -6.99 -25.08 -0.63
N LYS A 75 -6.59 -25.95 -1.56
CA LYS A 75 -7.47 -26.48 -2.62
C LYS A 75 -8.52 -27.47 -2.11
N MET A 76 -8.28 -28.12 -0.96
CA MET A 76 -9.22 -29.08 -0.37
C MET A 76 -10.28 -28.39 0.50
N ILE A 77 -10.08 -27.13 0.86
CA ILE A 77 -11.06 -26.36 1.63
C ILE A 77 -12.31 -26.16 0.76
N PRO A 78 -13.53 -26.52 1.23
CA PRO A 78 -14.77 -26.42 0.45
C PRO A 78 -15.28 -24.96 0.38
N VAL A 79 -14.41 -24.04 -0.01
CA VAL A 79 -14.65 -22.60 -0.12
C VAL A 79 -14.05 -22.12 -1.43
N SER A 80 -14.82 -21.30 -2.16
CA SER A 80 -14.38 -20.77 -3.46
C SER A 80 -13.02 -20.05 -3.38
N PRO A 81 -12.14 -20.19 -4.40
CA PRO A 81 -10.85 -19.50 -4.45
C PRO A 81 -10.95 -17.98 -4.24
N LYS A 82 -12.01 -17.37 -4.77
CA LYS A 82 -12.34 -15.96 -4.60
C LYS A 82 -12.45 -15.55 -3.12
N VAL A 83 -13.16 -16.34 -2.31
CA VAL A 83 -13.29 -16.07 -0.87
C VAL A 83 -11.95 -16.20 -0.18
N GLN A 84 -11.14 -17.20 -0.54
CA GLN A 84 -9.80 -17.38 0.03
C GLN A 84 -8.86 -16.20 -0.30
N MET A 85 -8.88 -15.72 -1.55
CA MET A 85 -8.07 -14.57 -1.97
C MET A 85 -8.55 -13.26 -1.34
N ARG A 86 -9.86 -13.07 -1.16
CA ARG A 86 -10.40 -11.93 -0.41
C ARG A 86 -10.04 -11.98 1.07
N ALA A 87 -10.01 -13.14 1.69
CA ALA A 87 -9.53 -13.28 3.07
C ALA A 87 -8.05 -12.87 3.20
N LYS A 88 -7.22 -13.25 2.23
CA LYS A 88 -5.81 -12.81 2.15
C LYS A 88 -5.67 -11.31 1.96
N LEU A 89 -6.54 -10.70 1.15
CA LEU A 89 -6.61 -9.25 0.97
C LEU A 89 -6.98 -8.53 2.28
N ILE A 90 -8.02 -8.99 2.98
CA ILE A 90 -8.41 -8.42 4.28
C ILE A 90 -7.25 -8.54 5.27
N TYR A 91 -6.59 -9.70 5.31
CA TYR A 91 -5.41 -9.90 6.16
C TYR A 91 -4.29 -8.90 5.82
N SER A 92 -3.97 -8.66 4.54
CA SER A 92 -2.93 -7.67 4.19
C SER A 92 -3.35 -6.24 4.54
N LEU A 93 -4.64 -5.90 4.42
CA LEU A 93 -5.16 -4.59 4.76
C LEU A 93 -5.08 -4.29 6.26
N LEU A 94 -5.21 -5.29 7.13
CA LEU A 94 -5.01 -5.11 8.58
C LEU A 94 -3.57 -4.65 8.89
N PHE A 95 -2.57 -5.23 8.22
CA PHE A 95 -1.18 -4.80 8.38
C PHE A 95 -0.93 -3.41 7.79
N ALA A 96 -1.53 -3.11 6.64
CA ALA A 96 -1.48 -1.76 6.06
C ALA A 96 -2.13 -0.73 7.00
N PHE A 97 -3.24 -1.07 7.66
CA PHE A 97 -3.89 -0.17 8.62
C PHE A 97 -2.98 0.13 9.84
N VAL A 98 -2.33 -0.87 10.41
CA VAL A 98 -1.35 -0.65 11.50
C VAL A 98 -0.24 0.29 11.04
N GLN A 99 0.27 0.09 9.82
CA GLN A 99 1.28 0.96 9.22
C GLN A 99 0.79 2.40 9.01
N LEU A 100 -0.47 2.56 8.59
CA LEU A 100 -1.09 3.85 8.38
C LEU A 100 -1.25 4.62 9.68
N VAL A 101 -1.65 3.95 10.77
CA VAL A 101 -1.75 4.58 12.11
C VAL A 101 -0.39 5.12 12.56
N ILE A 102 0.67 4.35 12.36
CA ILE A 102 2.05 4.80 12.66
C ILE A 102 2.40 6.03 11.80
N LEU A 103 2.12 5.98 10.50
CA LEU A 103 2.38 7.10 9.58
C LEU A 103 1.58 8.35 9.95
N ALA A 104 0.31 8.20 10.35
CA ALA A 104 -0.54 9.31 10.74
C ALA A 104 -0.01 10.00 12.01
N GLY A 105 0.56 9.23 12.95
CA GLY A 105 1.30 9.76 14.10
C GLY A 105 2.47 10.67 13.68
N VAL A 106 3.22 10.29 12.64
CA VAL A 106 4.28 11.14 12.03
C VAL A 106 3.69 12.46 11.54
N GLY A 107 2.56 12.38 10.82
CA GLY A 107 1.87 13.54 10.25
C GLY A 107 1.48 14.56 11.31
N ILE A 108 0.88 14.08 12.40
CA ILE A 108 0.47 14.94 13.52
C ILE A 108 1.69 15.57 14.19
N TRP A 109 2.74 14.80 14.46
CA TRP A 109 3.92 15.30 15.19
C TRP A 109 4.74 16.31 14.37
N PHE A 110 5.15 15.95 13.16
CA PHE A 110 6.08 16.76 12.37
C PHE A 110 5.38 17.86 11.57
N PHE A 111 4.23 17.55 10.95
CA PHE A 111 3.54 18.47 10.04
C PHE A 111 2.36 19.20 10.68
N LYS A 112 2.10 18.93 11.98
CA LYS A 112 1.03 19.57 12.77
C LYS A 112 -0.31 19.55 12.03
N LEU A 113 -0.67 18.37 11.50
CA LEU A 113 -1.90 18.17 10.74
C LEU A 113 -3.12 18.42 11.63
N GLY A 114 -4.03 19.29 11.15
CA GLY A 114 -5.34 19.48 11.79
C GLY A 114 -6.27 18.28 11.58
N ALA A 115 -7.37 18.25 12.35
CA ALA A 115 -8.31 17.13 12.37
C ALA A 115 -8.84 16.71 10.98
N LEU A 116 -9.21 17.68 10.13
CA LEU A 116 -9.70 17.39 8.78
C LEU A 116 -8.66 16.63 7.94
N ARG A 117 -7.40 17.09 7.96
CA ARG A 117 -6.30 16.50 7.19
C ARG A 117 -5.92 15.12 7.71
N PHE A 118 -6.01 14.91 9.02
CA PHE A 118 -5.87 13.59 9.63
C PHE A 118 -6.94 12.62 9.12
N VAL A 119 -8.21 13.02 9.13
CA VAL A 119 -9.31 12.17 8.62
C VAL A 119 -9.12 11.86 7.13
N VAL A 120 -8.72 12.85 6.33
CA VAL A 120 -8.42 12.64 4.90
C VAL A 120 -7.26 11.66 4.72
N LEU A 121 -6.16 11.81 5.47
CA LEU A 121 -5.03 10.88 5.44
C LEU A 121 -5.46 9.46 5.79
N MET A 122 -6.27 9.28 6.83
CA MET A 122 -6.76 7.96 7.22
C MET A 122 -7.67 7.35 6.15
N ALA A 123 -8.60 8.12 5.60
CA ALA A 123 -9.54 7.66 4.59
C ALA A 123 -8.85 7.29 3.27
N LEU A 124 -8.03 8.20 2.73
CA LEU A 124 -7.28 7.96 1.50
C LEU A 124 -6.17 6.91 1.71
N GLY A 125 -5.58 6.86 2.90
CA GLY A 125 -4.60 5.86 3.29
C GLY A 125 -5.16 4.44 3.22
N ILE A 126 -6.32 4.18 3.84
CA ILE A 126 -7.00 2.88 3.74
C ILE A 126 -7.32 2.57 2.26
N LEU A 127 -7.83 3.58 1.54
CA LEU A 127 -8.26 3.39 0.16
C LEU A 127 -7.11 3.08 -0.79
N VAL A 128 -5.92 3.69 -0.61
CA VAL A 128 -4.73 3.37 -1.42
C VAL A 128 -4.14 2.00 -1.07
N SER A 129 -4.33 1.50 0.15
CA SER A 129 -3.86 0.16 0.53
C SER A 129 -4.55 -0.95 -0.28
N VAL A 130 -5.81 -0.75 -0.68
CA VAL A 130 -6.63 -1.72 -1.42
C VAL A 130 -6.04 -2.07 -2.79
N PRO A 131 -5.91 -1.14 -3.75
CA PRO A 131 -5.42 -1.46 -5.09
C PRO A 131 -3.97 -1.94 -5.05
N VAL A 132 -3.13 -1.37 -4.18
CA VAL A 132 -1.73 -1.82 -4.00
C VAL A 132 -1.67 -3.27 -3.51
N SER A 133 -2.46 -3.62 -2.49
CA SER A 133 -2.51 -4.98 -1.97
C SER A 133 -3.03 -5.96 -3.02
N ILE A 134 -4.02 -5.56 -3.83
CA ILE A 134 -4.55 -6.39 -4.91
C ILE A 134 -3.50 -6.60 -6.02
N ILE A 135 -2.76 -5.58 -6.44
CA ILE A 135 -1.66 -5.72 -7.43
C ILE A 135 -0.63 -6.73 -6.92
N CYS A 136 -0.27 -6.63 -5.65
CA CYS A 136 0.64 -7.56 -5.01
C CYS A 136 0.10 -8.99 -4.96
N LEU A 137 -1.17 -9.18 -4.58
CA LEU A 137 -1.83 -10.49 -4.56
C LEU A 137 -1.98 -11.09 -5.95
N LEU A 138 -2.33 -10.28 -6.95
CA LEU A 138 -2.43 -10.72 -8.34
C LEU A 138 -1.09 -11.23 -8.84
N ASN A 139 0.01 -10.51 -8.58
CA ASN A 139 1.33 -10.96 -8.96
C ASN A 139 1.69 -12.31 -8.29
N ASP A 140 1.44 -12.42 -6.98
CA ASP A 140 1.72 -13.65 -6.24
C ASP A 140 0.82 -14.82 -6.67
N LEU A 141 -0.44 -14.56 -7.05
CA LEU A 141 -1.36 -15.57 -7.58
C LEU A 141 -0.90 -16.10 -8.95
N HIS A 142 -0.38 -15.24 -9.83
CA HIS A 142 0.06 -15.65 -11.17
C HIS A 142 1.44 -16.32 -11.16
N ARG A 143 2.32 -15.93 -10.24
CA ARG A 143 3.69 -16.46 -10.14
C ARG A 143 4.07 -16.77 -8.69
N PRO A 144 3.35 -17.68 -8.02
CA PRO A 144 3.67 -18.03 -6.65
C PRO A 144 4.94 -18.87 -6.61
N LYS A 145 5.74 -18.66 -5.57
CA LYS A 145 6.89 -19.50 -5.26
C LYS A 145 6.44 -20.61 -4.32
N LEU A 146 5.93 -21.72 -4.87
CA LEU A 146 5.41 -22.85 -4.07
C LEU A 146 6.47 -23.90 -3.72
N ASN A 147 7.60 -23.94 -4.43
CA ASN A 147 8.61 -24.99 -4.32
C ASN A 147 9.81 -24.60 -3.43
N TRP A 148 9.59 -23.76 -2.41
CA TRP A 148 10.66 -23.46 -1.46
C TRP A 148 10.94 -24.65 -0.54
N THR A 149 12.20 -24.79 -0.13
CA THR A 149 12.63 -25.77 0.88
C THR A 149 12.61 -25.19 2.29
N GLU A 150 12.88 -23.88 2.40
CA GLU A 150 12.87 -23.13 3.65
C GLU A 150 11.79 -22.02 3.57
N PRO A 151 10.86 -21.91 4.55
CA PRO A 151 9.78 -20.91 4.53
C PRO A 151 10.25 -19.46 4.30
N GLN A 152 11.49 -19.13 4.70
CA GLN A 152 12.06 -17.81 4.47
C GLN A 152 12.18 -17.46 2.99
N GLN A 153 12.36 -18.44 2.11
CA GLN A 153 12.53 -18.23 0.66
C GLN A 153 11.24 -17.73 -0.02
N ALA A 154 10.08 -17.90 0.60
CA ALA A 154 8.82 -17.32 0.13
C ALA A 154 8.84 -15.80 0.17
N MET A 155 9.59 -15.22 1.11
CA MET A 155 9.72 -13.77 1.33
C MET A 155 11.09 -13.25 0.90
N LYS A 156 12.17 -13.78 1.49
CA LYS A 156 13.55 -13.38 1.19
C LYS A 156 14.02 -14.00 -0.11
N GLY A 157 14.58 -13.17 -1.00
CA GLY A 157 15.06 -13.62 -2.31
C GLY A 157 13.95 -14.06 -3.27
N ASN A 158 12.69 -13.69 -2.99
CA ASN A 158 11.61 -13.88 -3.94
C ASN A 158 11.53 -12.68 -4.89
N PHE A 159 12.12 -12.81 -6.08
CA PHE A 159 12.12 -11.75 -7.10
C PHE A 159 10.70 -11.28 -7.48
N GLN A 160 9.69 -12.16 -7.39
CA GLN A 160 8.31 -11.79 -7.68
C GLN A 160 7.78 -10.75 -6.68
N THR A 161 8.25 -10.72 -5.44
CA THR A 161 7.86 -9.66 -4.49
C THR A 161 8.38 -8.28 -4.90
N MET A 162 9.59 -8.23 -5.49
CA MET A 162 10.15 -6.99 -6.04
C MET A 162 9.36 -6.55 -7.27
N VAL A 163 9.00 -7.48 -8.17
CA VAL A 163 8.16 -7.18 -9.34
C VAL A 163 6.79 -6.63 -8.91
N ALA A 164 6.13 -7.28 -7.94
CA ALA A 164 4.87 -6.81 -7.36
C ALA A 164 4.98 -5.37 -6.82
N TRP A 165 6.08 -5.08 -6.12
CA TRP A 165 6.34 -3.74 -5.61
C TRP A 165 6.55 -2.72 -6.74
N LEU A 166 7.33 -3.05 -7.77
CA LEU A 166 7.55 -2.18 -8.94
C LEU A 166 6.25 -1.90 -9.70
N LEU A 167 5.37 -2.90 -9.86
CA LEU A 167 4.04 -2.71 -10.45
C LEU A 167 3.17 -1.77 -9.59
N SER A 168 3.26 -1.91 -8.27
CA SER A 168 2.58 -1.02 -7.34
C SER A 168 3.13 0.42 -7.43
N MET A 169 4.44 0.59 -7.61
CA MET A 169 5.08 1.89 -7.83
C MET A 169 4.61 2.54 -9.12
N LEU A 170 4.54 1.77 -10.20
CA LEU A 170 4.06 2.24 -11.49
C LEU A 170 2.60 2.72 -11.39
N TYR A 171 1.75 1.95 -10.71
CA TYR A 171 0.37 2.33 -10.44
C TYR A 171 0.27 3.64 -9.63
N LEU A 172 1.02 3.74 -8.52
CA LEU A 172 1.01 4.94 -7.68
C LEU A 172 1.55 6.17 -8.42
N ALA A 173 2.58 5.99 -9.25
CA ALA A 173 3.12 7.05 -10.10
C ALA A 173 2.09 7.54 -11.11
N ALA A 174 1.30 6.65 -11.71
CA ALA A 174 0.21 7.02 -12.61
C ALA A 174 -0.87 7.84 -11.89
N VAL A 175 -1.29 7.41 -10.69
CA VAL A 175 -2.26 8.17 -9.88
C VAL A 175 -1.70 9.54 -9.49
N ALA A 176 -0.45 9.59 -9.01
CA ALA A 176 0.22 10.84 -8.63
C ALA A 176 0.40 11.79 -9.81
N PHE A 177 0.68 11.28 -11.01
CA PHE A 177 0.80 12.07 -12.23
C PHE A 177 -0.52 12.77 -12.57
N VAL A 178 -1.65 12.05 -12.50
CA VAL A 178 -2.98 12.62 -12.75
C VAL A 178 -3.31 13.70 -11.70
N VAL A 179 -3.12 13.40 -10.42
CA VAL A 179 -3.37 14.35 -9.33
C VAL A 179 -2.49 15.59 -9.45
N ARG A 180 -1.21 15.43 -9.81
CA ARG A 180 -0.29 16.53 -10.08
C ARG A 180 -0.75 17.39 -11.26
N GLY A 181 -1.29 16.79 -12.32
CA GLY A 181 -1.88 17.53 -13.44
C GLY A 181 -2.98 18.49 -12.97
N PHE A 182 -3.91 17.99 -12.15
CA PHE A 182 -4.98 18.82 -11.56
C PHE A 182 -4.47 19.87 -10.57
N TYR A 183 -3.44 19.56 -9.79
CA TYR A 183 -2.78 20.54 -8.93
C TYR A 183 -2.21 21.72 -9.75
N LEU A 184 -1.55 21.43 -10.87
CA LEU A 184 -1.00 22.47 -11.76
C LEU A 184 -2.07 23.30 -12.46
N LEU A 185 -3.30 22.78 -12.60
CA LEU A 185 -4.47 23.54 -13.07
C LEU A 185 -5.09 24.44 -11.99
N GLY A 186 -4.51 24.49 -10.78
CA GLY A 186 -4.95 25.37 -9.70
C GLY A 186 -6.19 24.88 -8.96
N LEU A 187 -6.52 23.59 -9.03
CA LEU A 187 -7.67 23.05 -8.29
C LEU A 187 -7.44 23.12 -6.78
N SER A 188 -8.51 23.42 -6.04
CA SER A 188 -8.48 23.46 -4.57
C SER A 188 -8.16 22.09 -3.97
N ALA A 189 -7.63 22.06 -2.75
CA ALA A 189 -7.31 20.84 -2.01
C ALA A 189 -8.49 19.84 -1.93
N GLY A 190 -9.72 20.33 -1.71
CA GLY A 190 -10.91 19.48 -1.65
C GLY A 190 -11.16 18.70 -2.95
N TRP A 191 -10.96 19.36 -4.10
CA TRP A 191 -11.05 18.69 -5.41
C TRP A 191 -9.94 17.66 -5.60
N LEU A 192 -8.71 17.96 -5.18
CA LEU A 192 -7.60 17.00 -5.28
C LEU A 192 -7.84 15.76 -4.42
N TYR A 193 -8.43 15.92 -3.24
CA TYR A 193 -8.85 14.80 -2.38
C TYR A 193 -9.97 13.98 -3.03
N GLY A 194 -10.98 14.63 -3.59
CA GLY A 194 -12.08 13.96 -4.29
C GLY A 194 -11.60 13.18 -5.52
N ILE A 195 -10.70 13.76 -6.31
CA ILE A 195 -10.10 13.10 -7.49
C ILE A 195 -9.27 11.89 -7.05
N SER A 196 -8.42 12.05 -6.03
CA SER A 196 -7.63 10.95 -5.47
C SER A 196 -8.53 9.82 -4.99
N ALA A 197 -9.58 10.13 -4.22
CA ALA A 197 -10.55 9.15 -3.75
C ALA A 197 -11.23 8.41 -4.92
N THR A 198 -11.65 9.14 -5.94
CA THR A 198 -12.34 8.59 -7.12
C THR A 198 -11.41 7.65 -7.90
N LEU A 199 -10.18 8.08 -8.19
CA LEU A 199 -9.21 7.25 -8.90
C LEU A 199 -8.89 5.95 -8.13
N LEU A 200 -8.66 6.08 -6.82
CA LEU A 200 -8.36 4.93 -5.97
C LEU A 200 -9.57 3.99 -5.86
N ALA A 201 -10.80 4.51 -5.73
CA ALA A 201 -12.00 3.69 -5.62
C ALA A 201 -12.32 2.95 -6.93
N ILE A 202 -12.25 3.63 -8.08
CA ILE A 202 -12.49 3.02 -9.39
C ILE A 202 -11.46 1.93 -9.68
N SER A 203 -10.18 2.22 -9.45
CA SER A 203 -9.12 1.23 -9.64
C SER A 203 -9.21 0.08 -8.64
N SER A 204 -9.59 0.33 -7.38
CA SER A 204 -9.86 -0.73 -6.40
C SER A 204 -10.95 -1.68 -6.87
N TYR A 205 -12.06 -1.14 -7.36
CA TYR A 205 -13.17 -1.93 -7.88
C TYR A 205 -12.72 -2.77 -9.09
N GLY A 206 -12.09 -2.13 -10.08
CA GLY A 206 -11.57 -2.83 -11.27
C GLY A 206 -10.58 -3.94 -10.91
N LEU A 207 -9.61 -3.65 -10.06
CA LEU A 207 -8.61 -4.63 -9.61
C LEU A 207 -9.24 -5.76 -8.78
N LEU A 208 -10.22 -5.47 -7.92
CA LEU A 208 -10.91 -6.50 -7.14
C LEU A 208 -11.70 -7.44 -8.04
N THR A 209 -12.40 -6.91 -9.04
CA THR A 209 -13.08 -7.75 -10.03
C THR A 209 -12.07 -8.61 -10.80
N TRP A 210 -10.91 -8.07 -11.17
CA TRP A 210 -9.87 -8.86 -11.82
C TRP A 210 -9.32 -9.95 -10.89
N LEU A 211 -9.06 -9.64 -9.62
CA LEU A 211 -8.62 -10.62 -8.62
C LEU A 211 -9.62 -11.75 -8.49
N ASP A 212 -10.92 -11.46 -8.42
CA ASP A 212 -11.97 -12.47 -8.34
C ASP A 212 -11.93 -13.44 -9.55
N HIS A 213 -11.89 -12.91 -10.78
CA HIS A 213 -11.84 -13.74 -12.00
C HIS A 213 -10.51 -14.51 -12.13
N ALA A 214 -9.39 -13.89 -11.76
CA ALA A 214 -8.07 -14.55 -11.74
C ALA A 214 -8.04 -15.67 -10.69
N SER A 215 -8.70 -15.47 -9.54
CA SER A 215 -8.78 -16.49 -8.49
C SER A 215 -9.49 -17.74 -8.98
N GLU A 216 -10.55 -17.61 -9.77
CA GLU A 216 -11.26 -18.80 -10.27
C GLU A 216 -10.52 -19.53 -11.39
N SER A 217 -9.74 -18.81 -12.19
CA SER A 217 -9.06 -19.37 -13.38
C SER A 217 -7.63 -19.84 -13.14
N VAL A 218 -6.87 -19.15 -12.28
CA VAL A 218 -5.45 -19.41 -12.02
C VAL A 218 -5.27 -20.33 -10.82
N TYR A 219 -6.04 -20.12 -9.75
CA TYR A 219 -5.88 -20.85 -8.48
C TYR A 219 -6.05 -22.37 -8.64
N VAL A 220 -6.93 -22.80 -9.56
CA VAL A 220 -7.18 -24.23 -9.85
C VAL A 220 -5.99 -24.87 -10.58
N LYS A 221 -5.18 -24.08 -11.29
CA LYS A 221 -4.01 -24.55 -12.07
C LYS A 221 -2.73 -24.63 -11.24
N LEU A 222 -2.69 -23.97 -10.08
CA LEU A 222 -1.62 -24.06 -9.09
C LEU A 222 -1.71 -25.38 -8.32
#